data_AF-A0A969FZV9-F1
#
_entry.id   AF-A0A969FZV9-F1
#
_cell.length_a   1.000
_cell.length_b   1.000
_cell.length_c   1.000
_cell.angle_alpha   90.00
_cell.angle_beta   90.00
_cell.angle_gamma   90.00
#
_symmetry.space_group_name_H-M   'P 1'
#
loop_
_entity.id
_entity.type
_entity.pdbx_description
1 polymer ?
#
loop_
_entity_poly.entity_id
_entity_poly.type
_entity_poly.pdbx_seq_one_letter_code
_entity_poly.pdbx_strand_id
1 'polypeptide(L)'
;MDNNNWLQQMLMLGIGTTSIVAEKVKEASDQWVKDGTINPDQAKNMIDDMMNQLKMEQGNAEAYFERQVRNVLQDLGVPRQSEMDELRGRIDRLERQIRELENKQWR
;
A
#
# COMPACT_ATOMS: atom_id res chain seq x y z
N MET A 1 -1.79 22.08 -2.12
CA MET A 1 -0.49 21.54 -2.56
C MET A 1 -0.02 20.55 -1.48
N ASP A 2 -0.38 19.29 -1.69
CA ASP A 2 0.32 18.04 -1.36
C ASP A 2 0.96 17.84 0.02
N ASN A 3 0.14 17.71 1.07
CA ASN A 3 0.54 17.02 2.31
C ASN A 3 0.29 15.50 2.29
N ASN A 4 -0.27 14.95 1.19
CA ASN A 4 -0.42 13.50 1.03
C ASN A 4 0.86 12.79 0.54
N ASN A 5 1.89 13.55 0.16
CA ASN A 5 3.08 12.98 -0.45
C ASN A 5 3.98 12.23 0.52
N TRP A 6 3.99 12.51 1.83
CA TRP A 6 4.94 11.86 2.76
C TRP A 6 4.55 10.41 3.07
N LEU A 7 3.25 10.12 3.22
CA LEU A 7 2.72 8.78 3.40
C LEU A 7 2.79 7.98 2.10
N GLN A 8 2.52 8.64 0.97
CA GLN A 8 2.66 8.05 -0.36
C GLN A 8 4.13 7.78 -0.70
N GLN A 9 5.06 8.65 -0.27
CA GLN A 9 6.51 8.46 -0.36
C GLN A 9 7.00 7.37 0.60
N MET A 10 6.47 7.28 1.82
CA MET A 10 6.78 6.18 2.75
C MET A 10 6.25 4.84 2.22
N LEU A 11 5.07 4.83 1.59
CA LEU A 11 4.52 3.66 0.91
C LEU A 11 5.28 3.34 -0.37
N MET A 12 5.75 4.32 -1.14
CA MET A 12 6.65 4.10 -2.29
C MET A 12 8.04 3.62 -1.84
N LEU A 13 8.52 4.07 -0.68
CA LEU A 13 9.71 3.53 -0.01
C LEU A 13 9.45 2.10 0.49
N GLY A 14 8.22 1.79 0.94
CA GLY A 14 7.78 0.45 1.36
C GLY A 14 7.50 -0.51 0.20
N ILE A 15 7.07 -0.01 -0.96
CA ILE A 15 6.75 -0.77 -2.18
C ILE A 15 7.96 -0.82 -3.14
N GLY A 16 9.03 -0.07 -2.87
CA GLY A 16 10.25 -0.01 -3.69
C GLY A 16 11.43 -0.84 -3.18
N THR A 17 11.31 -1.55 -2.05
CA THR A 17 12.44 -2.29 -1.46
C THR A 17 12.92 -3.48 -2.30
N THR A 18 12.15 -3.96 -3.28
CA THR A 18 12.63 -5.02 -4.19
C THR A 18 13.87 -4.60 -4.98
N SER A 19 14.02 -3.33 -5.36
CA SER A 19 15.25 -2.89 -6.05
C SER A 19 16.45 -2.83 -5.11
N ILE A 20 16.27 -2.29 -3.89
CA ILE A 20 17.34 -2.16 -2.89
C ILE A 20 17.78 -3.54 -2.38
N VAL A 21 16.82 -4.44 -2.14
CA VAL A 21 17.10 -5.82 -1.71
C VAL A 21 17.75 -6.60 -2.83
N ALA A 22 17.28 -6.49 -4.08
CA ALA A 22 17.93 -7.14 -5.22
C ALA A 22 19.37 -6.65 -5.43
N GLU A 23 19.61 -5.34 -5.25
CA GLU A 23 20.94 -4.74 -5.35
C GLU A 23 21.88 -5.24 -4.25
N LYS A 24 21.40 -5.32 -3.00
CA LYS A 24 22.17 -5.85 -1.86
C LYS A 24 22.47 -7.35 -1.99
N VAL A 25 21.52 -8.13 -2.49
CA VAL A 25 21.72 -9.55 -2.71
C VAL A 25 22.67 -9.79 -3.89
N LYS A 26 22.60 -8.96 -4.94
CA LYS A 26 23.57 -9.00 -6.03
C LYS A 26 24.98 -8.65 -5.54
N GLU A 27 25.15 -7.59 -4.72
CA GLU A 27 26.44 -7.24 -4.13
C GLU A 27 27.02 -8.38 -3.28
N ALA A 28 26.21 -9.01 -2.43
CA ALA A 28 26.63 -10.12 -1.59
C ALA A 28 27.05 -11.35 -2.42
N SER A 29 26.25 -11.68 -3.44
CA SER A 29 26.56 -12.76 -4.39
C SER A 29 27.85 -12.49 -5.19
N ASP A 30 28.04 -11.26 -5.67
CA ASP A 30 29.26 -10.85 -6.39
C ASP A 30 30.50 -10.95 -5.48
N GLN A 31 30.34 -10.64 -4.19
CA GLN A 31 31.41 -10.79 -3.20
C GLN A 31 31.76 -12.26 -2.97
N TRP A 32 30.77 -13.14 -2.85
CA TRP A 32 30.99 -14.58 -2.69
C TRP A 32 31.63 -15.25 -3.92
N VAL A 33 31.34 -14.73 -5.11
CA VAL A 33 32.02 -15.14 -6.35
C VAL A 33 33.47 -14.69 -6.36
N LYS A 34 33.76 -13.44 -5.95
CA LYS A 34 35.13 -12.93 -5.83
C LYS A 34 35.95 -13.70 -4.80
N ASP A 35 35.33 -14.10 -3.69
CA ASP A 35 35.96 -14.87 -2.63
C ASP A 35 36.11 -16.36 -2.99
N GLY A 36 35.62 -16.78 -4.16
CA GLY A 36 35.72 -18.15 -4.67
C GLY A 36 34.82 -19.16 -3.97
N THR A 37 33.92 -18.69 -3.10
CA THR A 37 33.00 -19.54 -2.32
C THR A 37 31.84 -20.09 -3.14
N ILE A 38 31.46 -19.39 -4.21
CA ILE A 38 30.35 -19.76 -5.11
C ILE A 38 30.79 -19.45 -6.54
N ASN A 39 30.40 -20.26 -7.53
CA ASN A 39 30.68 -19.93 -8.92
C ASN A 39 29.65 -18.92 -9.47
N PRO A 40 29.96 -18.21 -10.58
CA PRO A 40 29.06 -17.19 -11.14
C PRO A 40 27.67 -17.74 -11.53
N ASP A 41 27.61 -18.97 -12.02
CA ASP A 41 26.36 -19.61 -12.46
C ASP A 41 25.43 -19.94 -11.27
N GLN A 42 25.99 -20.43 -10.16
CA GLN A 42 25.25 -20.70 -8.93
C GLN A 42 24.75 -19.39 -8.30
N ALA A 43 25.59 -18.36 -8.26
CA ALA A 43 25.19 -17.04 -7.76
C ALA A 43 24.00 -16.46 -8.55
N LYS A 44 24.04 -16.58 -9.89
CA LYS A 44 22.95 -16.14 -10.76
C LYS A 44 21.65 -16.93 -10.51
N ASN A 45 21.73 -18.25 -10.44
CA ASN A 45 20.57 -19.11 -10.16
C ASN A 45 19.96 -18.80 -8.78
N MET A 46 20.78 -18.54 -7.76
CA MET A 46 20.32 -18.18 -6.42
C MET A 46 19.54 -16.85 -6.40
N ILE A 47 20.03 -15.85 -7.14
CA ILE A 47 19.35 -14.56 -7.29
C ILE A 47 18.03 -14.76 -8.04
N ASP A 48 18.04 -15.52 -9.14
CA ASP A 48 16.84 -15.77 -9.94
C ASP A 48 15.77 -16.53 -9.14
N ASP A 49 16.15 -17.54 -8.37
CA ASP A 49 15.24 -18.31 -7.51
C ASP A 49 14.64 -17.44 -6.40
N MET A 50 15.47 -16.63 -5.73
CA MET A 50 15.00 -15.70 -4.70
C MET A 50 14.03 -14.65 -5.27
N MET A 51 14.33 -14.10 -6.45
CA MET A 51 13.45 -13.15 -7.13
C MET A 51 12.13 -13.79 -7.57
N ASN A 52 12.15 -15.05 -8.00
CA ASN A 52 10.93 -15.80 -8.34
C ASN A 52 10.08 -16.08 -7.10
N GLN A 53 10.70 -16.46 -5.98
CA GLN A 53 9.99 -16.70 -4.72
C GLN A 53 9.35 -15.41 -4.18
N LEU A 54 10.07 -14.29 -4.22
CA LEU A 54 9.53 -12.98 -3.83
C LEU A 54 8.34 -12.56 -4.70
N LYS A 55 8.40 -12.81 -6.01
CA LYS A 55 7.27 -12.56 -6.92
C LYS A 55 6.05 -13.43 -6.58
N MET A 56 6.26 -14.69 -6.21
CA MET A 56 5.17 -15.61 -5.84
C MET A 56 4.49 -15.21 -4.52
N GLU A 57 5.25 -14.73 -3.53
CA GLU A 57 4.71 -14.33 -2.23
C GLU A 57 4.02 -12.94 -2.25
N GLN A 58 4.30 -12.13 -3.26
CA GLN A 58 3.84 -10.74 -3.37
C GLN A 58 2.30 -10.60 -3.30
N GLY A 59 1.56 -11.49 -3.97
CA GLY A 59 0.10 -11.40 -4.04
C GLY A 59 -0.62 -11.57 -2.70
N ASN A 60 -0.11 -12.43 -1.82
CA ASN A 60 -0.67 -12.60 -0.47
C ASN A 60 -0.15 -11.54 0.50
N ALA A 61 1.11 -11.13 0.35
CA ALA A 61 1.74 -10.12 1.19
C ALA A 61 1.09 -8.74 1.01
N GLU A 62 0.77 -8.35 -0.23
CA GLU A 62 0.15 -7.06 -0.55
C GLU A 62 -1.24 -6.93 0.08
N ALA A 63 -2.10 -7.95 -0.09
CA ALA A 63 -3.44 -7.95 0.51
C ALA A 63 -3.42 -8.01 2.05
N TYR A 64 -2.42 -8.67 2.64
CA TYR A 64 -2.21 -8.64 4.09
C TYR A 64 -1.77 -7.26 4.57
N PHE A 65 -0.79 -6.66 3.89
CA PHE A 65 -0.27 -5.34 4.21
C PHE A 65 -1.34 -4.26 4.07
N GLU A 66 -2.09 -4.25 2.98
CA GLU A 66 -3.18 -3.30 2.74
C GLU A 66 -4.26 -3.39 3.82
N ARG A 67 -4.58 -4.61 4.30
CA ARG A 67 -5.48 -4.81 5.45
C ARG A 67 -4.89 -4.22 6.74
N GLN A 68 -3.62 -4.44 7.02
CA GLN A 68 -3.00 -3.86 8.23
C GLN A 68 -2.90 -2.35 8.20
N VAL A 69 -2.56 -1.75 7.06
CA VAL A 69 -2.56 -0.29 6.91
C VAL A 69 -3.96 0.26 7.16
N ARG A 70 -5.00 -0.36 6.60
CA ARG A 70 -6.39 0.04 6.85
C ARG A 70 -6.76 -0.02 8.33
N ASN A 71 -6.36 -1.07 9.04
CA ASN A 71 -6.65 -1.22 10.47
C ASN A 71 -5.98 -0.10 11.29
N VAL A 72 -4.70 0.18 11.02
CA VAL A 72 -3.98 1.27 11.72
C VAL A 72 -4.61 2.64 11.44
N LEU A 73 -4.98 2.92 10.19
CA LEU A 73 -5.65 4.18 9.84
C LEU A 73 -6.99 4.32 10.59
N GLN A 74 -7.74 3.23 10.73
CA GLN A 74 -8.97 3.22 11.50
C GLN A 74 -8.72 3.46 13.00
N ASP A 75 -7.68 2.85 13.58
CA ASP A 75 -7.30 3.05 14.99
C ASP A 75 -6.86 4.50 15.27
N LEU A 76 -6.25 5.16 14.28
CA LEU A 76 -5.89 6.58 14.33
C LEU A 76 -7.10 7.51 14.10
N GLY A 77 -8.29 6.96 13.88
CA GLY A 77 -9.52 7.72 13.66
C GLY A 77 -9.63 8.33 12.26
N VAL A 78 -8.90 7.81 11.28
CA VAL A 78 -9.03 8.23 9.87
C VAL A 78 -10.28 7.56 9.28
N PRO A 79 -11.35 8.31 8.95
CA PRO A 79 -12.57 7.74 8.40
C PRO A 79 -12.35 7.24 6.98
N ARG A 80 -13.03 6.16 6.61
CA ARG A 80 -12.98 5.61 5.26
C ARG A 80 -13.78 6.49 4.32
N GLN A 81 -13.36 6.52 3.05
CA GLN A 81 -14.07 7.28 2.03
C GLN A 81 -15.53 6.82 1.85
N SER A 82 -15.78 5.51 1.94
CA SER A 82 -17.14 4.96 1.90
C SER A 82 -18.03 5.45 3.04
N GLU A 83 -17.47 5.62 4.24
CA GLU A 83 -18.19 6.15 5.40
C GLU A 83 -18.50 7.63 5.20
N MET A 84 -17.55 8.39 4.64
CA MET A 84 -17.76 9.80 4.28
C MET A 84 -18.84 9.97 3.20
N ASP A 85 -18.85 9.10 2.19
CA ASP A 85 -19.84 9.12 1.12
C ASP A 85 -21.24 8.76 1.63
N GLU A 86 -21.34 7.80 2.55
CA GLU A 86 -22.60 7.45 3.20
C GLU A 86 -23.15 8.64 4.01
N LEU A 87 -22.29 9.28 4.82
CA LEU A 87 -22.66 10.46 5.60
C LEU A 87 -23.10 11.62 4.69
N ARG A 88 -22.40 11.86 3.58
CA ARG A 88 -22.80 12.87 2.59
C ARG A 88 -24.18 12.56 2.01
N GLY A 89 -24.43 11.31 1.63
CA GLY A 89 -25.74 10.89 1.13
C GLY A 89 -26.85 11.04 2.17
N ARG A 90 -26.57 10.82 3.46
CA ARG A 90 -27.51 11.06 4.56
C ARG A 90 -27.82 12.54 4.73
N ILE A 91 -26.80 13.41 4.63
CA ILE A 91 -26.96 14.87 4.67
C ILE A 91 -27.84 15.34 3.51
N ASP A 92 -27.55 14.91 2.28
CA ASP A 92 -28.33 15.31 1.09
C ASP A 92 -29.81 14.93 1.20
N ARG A 93 -30.14 13.82 1.87
CA ARG A 93 -31.52 13.39 2.13
C ARG A 93 -32.18 14.27 3.20
N LEU A 94 -31.48 14.56 4.29
CA LEU A 94 -31.99 15.43 5.34
C LEU A 94 -32.27 16.84 4.81
N GLU A 95 -31.36 17.40 4.00
CA GLU A 95 -31.56 18.70 3.37
C GLU A 95 -32.80 18.74 2.48
N ARG A 96 -33.05 17.68 1.70
CA ARG A 96 -34.26 17.58 0.88
C ARG A 96 -35.52 17.55 1.74
N GLN A 97 -35.52 16.76 2.81
CA GLN A 97 -36.65 16.68 3.75
C GLN A 97 -36.93 18.03 4.41
N ILE A 98 -35.89 18.76 4.84
CA ILE A 98 -36.04 20.10 5.42
C ILE A 98 -36.68 21.05 4.39
N ARG A 99 -36.17 21.09 3.15
CA ARG A 99 -36.75 21.92 2.09
C ARG A 99 -38.23 21.58 1.80
N GLU A 100 -38.58 20.30 1.79
CA GLU A 100 -39.98 19.88 1.62
C GLU A 100 -40.87 20.31 2.79
N LEU A 101 -40.38 20.25 4.02
CA LEU A 101 -41.10 20.70 5.21
C LEU A 101 -41.30 22.22 5.21
N GLU A 102 -40.25 22.99 4.88
CA GLU A 102 -40.33 24.45 4.74
C GLU A 102 -41.36 24.84 3.67
N ASN A 103 -41.34 24.18 2.51
CA ASN A 103 -42.32 24.43 1.44
C ASN A 103 -43.76 24.07 1.83
N LYS A 104 -43.97 23.14 2.76
CA LYS A 104 -45.29 22.80 3.30
C LYS A 104 -45.77 23.80 4.35
N GLN A 105 -44.86 24.39 5.12
CA GLN A 105 -45.19 25.39 6.15
C GLN A 105 -45.55 26.77 5.56
N TRP A 106 -45.15 27.04 4.31
CA TRP A 106 -45.46 28.29 3.60
C TRP A 106 -46.74 28.22 2.73
N ARG A 107 -47.44 27.09 2.72
CA ARG A 107 -48.77 26.94 2.10
C ARG A 107 -49.85 26.90 3.17
#